data_AF-A0AAJ0ZGE2-F1
#
_entry.id   AF-A0AAJ0ZGE2-F1
#
_cell.length_a   1.000
_cell.length_b   1.000
_cell.length_c   1.000
_cell.angle_alpha   90.00
_cell.angle_beta   90.00
_cell.angle_gamma   90.00
#
_symmetry.space_group_name_H-M   'P 1'
#
loop_
_entity.id
_entity.type
_entity.pdbx_description
1 polymer ?
#
loop_
_entity_poly.entity_id
_entity_poly.type
_entity_poly.pdbx_seq_one_letter_code
_entity_poly.pdbx_strand_id
1 'polypeptide(L)'
;MTAAAKNTATVKPSAKAEKVKGVAPKAIAKVEPRKPSASRIPKAKANLLREEAAVYALPSPMVRGLLPGTDADDPMAVFRATQLGFSLGAVIELVESVEAFKRYNVLSKIVGFSERTLARRLKNQDQALTPEQSARALHYAQVLEKAEAVLGSRALAEDWMTQPALGLDGEVPIDLLANPVGYELVTDFLHRLEFGVY
;
A
#
# COMPACT_ATOMS: atom_id res chain seq x y z
N MET A 1 37.49 -29.60 -53.85
CA MET A 1 36.09 -29.95 -54.21
C MET A 1 35.19 -29.04 -53.40
N THR A 2 34.87 -27.79 -53.75
CA THR A 2 34.68 -27.08 -55.02
C THR A 2 33.59 -27.67 -55.91
N ALA A 3 32.37 -27.15 -55.75
CA ALA A 3 31.28 -27.05 -56.72
C ALA A 3 30.10 -26.32 -56.03
N ALA A 4 29.27 -25.50 -56.66
CA ALA A 4 29.28 -24.80 -57.93
C ALA A 4 28.10 -23.81 -57.89
N ALA A 5 28.28 -22.67 -58.54
CA ALA A 5 27.27 -21.64 -58.73
C ALA A 5 26.04 -22.13 -59.51
N LYS A 6 24.88 -21.51 -59.28
CA LYS A 6 23.93 -21.17 -60.35
C LYS A 6 23.36 -19.77 -60.12
N ASN A 7 23.40 -19.03 -61.20
CA ASN A 7 23.16 -17.62 -61.41
C ASN A 7 21.93 -17.53 -62.34
N THR A 8 20.94 -16.70 -62.06
CA THR A 8 19.98 -16.25 -63.09
C THR A 8 19.45 -14.86 -62.74
N ALA A 9 19.89 -13.89 -63.54
CA ALA A 9 19.38 -12.53 -63.60
C ALA A 9 18.11 -12.47 -64.45
N THR A 10 17.15 -11.60 -64.11
CA THR A 10 16.21 -11.02 -65.08
C THR A 10 15.66 -9.66 -64.62
N VAL A 11 16.23 -8.59 -65.19
CA VAL A 11 15.58 -7.41 -65.83
C VAL A 11 14.81 -6.34 -65.00
N LYS A 12 15.32 -5.10 -65.15
CA LYS A 12 14.82 -3.71 -64.92
C LYS A 12 13.52 -3.39 -65.74
N PRO A 13 12.94 -2.16 -65.81
CA PRO A 13 13.09 -0.90 -65.04
C PRO A 13 11.75 -0.15 -64.72
N SER A 14 11.89 1.08 -64.21
CA SER A 14 10.91 2.20 -64.14
C SER A 14 10.14 2.30 -62.81
N ALA A 15 10.06 3.43 -62.09
CA ALA A 15 10.02 4.80 -62.57
C ALA A 15 10.46 5.84 -61.52
N LYS A 16 10.93 6.97 -62.06
CA LYS A 16 10.85 8.37 -61.57
C LYS A 16 11.62 8.83 -60.33
N ALA A 17 12.31 9.94 -60.60
CA ALA A 17 13.10 10.78 -59.71
C ALA A 17 12.25 11.59 -58.73
N GLU A 18 12.79 11.85 -57.54
CA GLU A 18 12.63 13.15 -56.92
C GLU A 18 13.86 13.51 -56.06
N LYS A 19 14.33 14.73 -56.26
CA LYS A 19 15.63 15.24 -55.86
C LYS A 19 15.41 16.12 -54.62
N VAL A 20 15.75 15.62 -53.43
CA VAL A 20 15.70 16.43 -52.20
C VAL A 20 17.11 16.78 -51.75
N LYS A 21 17.35 18.10 -51.72
CA LYS A 21 18.60 18.79 -51.41
C LYS A 21 18.79 18.80 -49.88
N GLY A 22 19.77 18.05 -49.37
CA GLY A 22 20.05 17.92 -47.94
C GLY A 22 21.45 18.40 -47.59
N VAL A 23 21.53 19.29 -46.61
CA VAL A 23 22.66 20.12 -46.17
C VAL A 23 23.80 19.29 -45.51
N ALA A 24 25.04 19.79 -45.66
CA ALA A 24 26.28 19.20 -45.16
C ALA A 24 26.31 18.98 -43.63
N PRO A 25 27.03 17.94 -43.13
CA PRO A 25 27.12 17.66 -41.69
C PRO A 25 28.12 18.59 -40.98
N LYS A 26 27.66 19.29 -39.94
CA LYS A 26 28.50 20.06 -39.00
C LYS A 26 28.84 19.21 -37.77
N ALA A 27 30.06 19.41 -37.28
CA ALA A 27 30.78 18.66 -36.24
C ALA A 27 29.99 18.40 -34.94
N ILE A 28 30.18 17.19 -34.40
CA ILE A 28 29.65 16.74 -33.11
C ILE A 28 30.53 17.33 -32.00
N ALA A 29 29.98 18.27 -31.23
CA ALA A 29 30.59 18.78 -30.00
C ALA A 29 30.36 17.80 -28.85
N LYS A 30 31.44 17.55 -28.09
CA LYS A 30 31.55 16.68 -26.93
C LYS A 30 30.63 17.16 -25.79
N VAL A 31 29.63 16.36 -25.41
CA VAL A 31 28.71 16.65 -24.29
C VAL A 31 29.20 15.95 -23.03
N GLU A 32 29.59 16.73 -22.02
CA GLU A 32 29.83 16.26 -20.64
C GLU A 32 28.49 15.94 -19.92
N PRO A 33 28.46 14.95 -19.02
CA PRO A 33 27.22 14.53 -18.37
C PRO A 33 26.78 15.54 -17.30
N ARG A 34 25.55 16.05 -17.44
CA ARG A 34 24.90 16.90 -16.43
C ARG A 34 24.54 16.09 -15.18
N LYS A 35 24.97 16.55 -14.00
CA LYS A 35 24.51 16.04 -12.70
C LYS A 35 22.97 16.18 -12.57
N PRO A 36 22.25 15.23 -11.96
CA PRO A 36 20.81 15.36 -11.76
C PRO A 36 20.54 16.48 -10.76
N SER A 37 19.79 17.48 -11.19
CA SER A 37 19.27 18.55 -10.35
C SER A 37 18.23 17.95 -9.40
N ALA A 38 18.57 17.84 -8.11
CA ALA A 38 17.63 17.43 -7.08
C ALA A 38 16.45 18.42 -7.05
N SER A 39 15.27 17.95 -7.45
CA SER A 39 14.03 18.71 -7.37
C SER A 39 13.71 19.01 -5.91
N ARG A 40 14.10 20.19 -5.45
CA ARG A 40 13.72 20.74 -4.14
C ARG A 40 12.21 20.96 -4.13
N ILE A 41 11.47 20.07 -3.48
CA ILE A 41 10.07 20.31 -3.15
C ILE A 41 10.03 21.57 -2.24
N PRO A 42 9.23 22.59 -2.57
CA PRO A 42 9.13 23.80 -1.76
C PRO A 42 8.56 23.48 -0.37
N LYS A 43 9.18 24.06 0.67
CA LYS A 43 8.87 23.79 2.09
C LYS A 43 7.38 23.94 2.46
N ALA A 44 6.64 24.80 1.77
CA ALA A 44 5.20 24.97 1.95
C ALA A 44 4.38 23.74 1.50
N LYS A 45 4.75 23.09 0.39
CA LYS A 45 4.12 21.83 -0.07
C LYS A 45 4.51 20.66 0.84
N ALA A 46 5.74 20.65 1.34
CA ALA A 46 6.16 19.66 2.33
C ALA A 46 5.42 19.82 3.67
N ASN A 47 5.08 21.05 4.07
CA ASN A 47 4.26 21.30 5.26
C ASN A 47 2.80 20.91 5.06
N LEU A 48 2.20 21.13 3.89
CA LEU A 48 0.84 20.64 3.59
C LEU A 48 0.76 19.11 3.57
N LEU A 49 1.73 18.43 2.97
CA LEU A 49 1.85 16.97 3.03
C LEU A 49 2.13 16.47 4.45
N ARG A 50 2.82 17.27 5.27
CA ARG A 50 3.12 16.96 6.68
C ARG A 50 1.93 17.25 7.58
N GLU A 51 1.08 18.23 7.26
CA GLU A 51 -0.19 18.49 7.92
C GLU A 51 -1.22 17.43 7.54
N GLU A 52 -1.35 17.06 6.25
CA GLU A 52 -2.14 15.90 5.82
C GLU A 52 -1.68 14.63 6.54
N ALA A 53 -0.37 14.36 6.56
CA ALA A 53 0.18 13.21 7.28
C ALA A 53 0.03 13.29 8.82
N ALA A 54 -0.02 14.50 9.40
CA ALA A 54 -0.19 14.73 10.83
C ALA A 54 -1.66 14.70 11.26
N VAL A 55 -2.61 14.97 10.36
CA VAL A 55 -4.05 14.74 10.58
C VAL A 55 -4.35 13.23 10.69
N TYR A 56 -3.46 12.38 10.16
CA TYR A 56 -3.46 10.92 10.36
C TYR A 56 -2.68 10.43 11.59
N ALA A 57 -2.11 11.35 12.38
CA ALA A 57 -1.43 11.07 13.65
C ALA A 57 -2.37 11.29 14.85
N LEU A 58 -3.67 11.02 14.68
CA LEU A 58 -4.56 10.93 15.83
C LEU A 58 -4.19 9.67 16.62
N PRO A 59 -4.02 9.76 17.95
CA PRO A 59 -3.80 8.58 18.75
C PRO A 59 -5.06 7.75 18.78
N SER A 60 -5.05 6.78 17.89
CA SER A 60 -6.08 5.79 17.77
C SER A 60 -6.23 4.98 19.07
N PRO A 61 -7.35 5.04 19.81
CA PRO A 61 -7.50 4.31 21.07
C PRO A 61 -7.27 2.80 20.92
N MET A 62 -7.58 2.23 19.76
CA MET A 62 -7.35 0.81 19.45
C MET A 62 -5.87 0.53 19.16
N VAL A 63 -5.17 1.48 18.51
CA VAL A 63 -3.71 1.40 18.32
C VAL A 63 -2.98 1.52 19.66
N ARG A 64 -3.48 2.34 20.59
CA ARG A 64 -2.97 2.41 21.97
C ARG A 64 -3.11 1.08 22.71
N GLY A 65 -4.22 0.35 22.51
CA GLY A 65 -4.42 -0.99 23.07
C GLY A 65 -3.40 -2.01 22.57
N LEU A 66 -2.99 -1.90 21.30
CA LEU A 66 -1.94 -2.75 20.72
C LEU A 66 -0.52 -2.41 21.23
N LEU A 67 -0.33 -1.20 21.77
CA LEU A 67 0.97 -0.61 22.08
C LEU A 67 1.06 -0.13 23.54
N PRO A 68 0.98 -1.03 24.54
CA PRO A 68 1.07 -0.61 25.94
C PRO A 68 2.45 0.01 26.23
N GLY A 69 2.47 1.27 26.64
CA GLY A 69 3.69 1.99 27.05
C GLY A 69 4.52 2.61 25.90
N THR A 70 4.00 2.62 24.67
CA THR A 70 4.61 3.35 23.56
C THR A 70 3.77 4.59 23.25
N ASP A 71 4.43 5.69 22.88
CA ASP A 71 3.74 6.88 22.36
C ASP A 71 3.10 6.54 21.01
N ALA A 72 1.82 6.15 21.03
CA ALA A 72 1.04 5.87 19.81
C ALA A 72 0.90 7.12 18.91
N ASP A 73 1.21 8.29 19.45
CA ASP A 73 1.23 9.59 18.77
C ASP A 73 2.50 9.81 17.91
N ASP A 74 3.60 9.08 18.15
CA ASP A 74 4.84 9.20 17.36
C ASP A 74 4.92 8.09 16.30
N PRO A 75 4.85 8.42 14.98
CA PRO A 75 4.98 7.44 13.91
C PRO A 75 6.25 6.61 13.98
N MET A 76 7.36 7.18 14.47
CA MET A 76 8.62 6.46 14.62
C MET A 76 8.56 5.46 15.79
N ALA A 77 7.88 5.81 16.87
CA ALA A 77 7.65 4.91 17.99
C ALA A 77 6.74 3.75 17.59
N VAL A 78 5.66 4.02 16.87
CA VAL A 78 4.76 3.00 16.29
C VAL A 78 5.54 2.07 15.34
N PHE A 79 6.37 2.62 14.46
CA PHE A 79 7.22 1.81 13.58
C PHE A 79 8.17 0.90 14.36
N ARG A 80 8.85 1.43 15.38
CA ARG A 80 9.76 0.63 16.23
C ARG A 80 9.02 -0.47 16.98
N ALA A 81 7.85 -0.16 17.55
CA ALA A 81 7.05 -1.15 18.23
C ALA A 81 6.55 -2.24 17.27
N THR A 82 6.17 -1.87 16.05
CA THR A 82 5.82 -2.83 15.00
C THR A 82 7.00 -3.75 14.65
N GLN A 83 8.22 -3.21 14.61
CA GLN A 83 9.44 -4.01 14.40
C GLN A 83 9.80 -4.92 15.57
N LEU A 84 9.50 -4.51 16.80
CA LEU A 84 9.66 -5.35 18.00
C LEU A 84 8.60 -6.46 18.05
N GLY A 85 7.44 -6.24 17.45
CA GLY A 85 6.33 -7.18 17.36
C GLY A 85 5.34 -7.01 18.51
N PHE A 86 4.05 -7.12 18.20
CA PHE A 86 2.97 -7.01 19.19
C PHE A 86 2.76 -8.34 19.91
N SER A 87 2.30 -8.29 21.16
CA SER A 87 1.89 -9.52 21.85
C SER A 87 0.65 -10.11 21.18
N LEU A 88 0.60 -11.44 21.10
CA LEU A 88 -0.58 -12.12 20.56
C LEU A 88 -1.82 -11.79 21.40
N GLY A 89 -1.68 -11.65 22.73
CA GLY A 89 -2.75 -11.23 23.63
C GLY A 89 -3.39 -9.90 23.25
N ALA A 90 -2.59 -8.87 22.94
CA ALA A 90 -3.12 -7.56 22.56
C ALA A 90 -3.89 -7.60 21.23
N VAL A 91 -3.43 -8.41 20.27
CA VAL A 91 -4.14 -8.60 18.99
C VAL A 91 -5.43 -9.40 19.18
N ILE A 92 -5.45 -10.37 20.09
CA ILE A 92 -6.68 -11.09 20.45
C ILE A 92 -7.68 -10.12 21.08
N GLU A 93 -7.25 -9.30 22.05
CA GLU A 93 -8.11 -8.31 22.70
C GLU A 93 -8.70 -7.33 21.69
N LEU A 94 -7.89 -6.85 20.73
CA LEU A 94 -8.37 -6.02 19.62
C LEU A 94 -9.48 -6.72 18.83
N VAL A 95 -9.22 -7.95 18.36
CA VAL A 95 -10.19 -8.73 17.58
C VAL A 95 -11.43 -9.04 18.41
N GLU A 96 -11.28 -9.30 19.70
CA GLU A 96 -12.39 -9.58 20.60
C GLU A 96 -13.23 -8.34 20.94
N SER A 97 -12.66 -7.14 20.81
CA SER A 97 -13.38 -5.90 21.01
C SER A 97 -14.33 -5.54 19.86
N VAL A 98 -14.12 -6.08 18.65
CA VAL A 98 -14.88 -5.74 17.42
C VAL A 98 -15.66 -6.96 16.94
N GLU A 99 -16.98 -6.85 16.83
CA GLU A 99 -17.82 -8.00 16.45
C GLU A 99 -17.58 -8.42 14.99
N ALA A 100 -17.42 -7.44 14.09
CA ALA A 100 -17.02 -7.71 12.71
C ALA A 100 -15.70 -8.51 12.61
N PHE A 101 -14.70 -8.20 13.44
CA PHE A 101 -13.41 -8.89 13.36
C PHE A 101 -13.50 -10.35 13.80
N LYS A 102 -14.33 -10.66 14.81
CA LYS A 102 -14.63 -12.05 15.20
C LYS A 102 -15.31 -12.79 14.06
N ARG A 103 -16.38 -12.20 13.51
CA ARG A 103 -17.22 -12.84 12.49
C ARG A 103 -16.45 -13.19 11.22
N TYR A 104 -15.52 -12.33 10.82
CA TYR A 104 -14.72 -12.49 9.60
C TYR A 104 -13.34 -13.14 9.86
N ASN A 105 -13.12 -13.67 11.06
CA ASN A 105 -11.91 -14.38 11.47
C ASN A 105 -10.62 -13.58 11.18
N VAL A 106 -10.63 -12.29 11.50
CA VAL A 106 -9.53 -11.35 11.24
C VAL A 106 -8.24 -11.80 11.92
N LEU A 107 -8.32 -12.42 13.10
CA LEU A 107 -7.16 -13.00 13.77
C LEU A 107 -6.43 -14.01 12.87
N SER A 108 -7.16 -14.87 12.16
CA SER A 108 -6.56 -15.81 11.20
C SER A 108 -5.92 -15.09 10.01
N LYS A 109 -6.50 -13.99 9.53
CA LYS A 109 -5.97 -13.19 8.41
C LYS A 109 -4.70 -12.43 8.80
N ILE A 110 -4.65 -11.91 10.02
CA ILE A 110 -3.47 -11.25 10.59
C ILE A 110 -2.36 -12.27 10.79
N VAL A 111 -2.64 -13.37 11.49
CA VAL A 111 -1.60 -14.29 11.95
C VAL A 111 -1.18 -15.28 10.85
N GLY A 112 -2.04 -15.56 9.87
CA GLY A 112 -1.74 -16.41 8.72
C GLY A 112 -1.57 -17.90 9.06
N PHE A 113 -1.98 -18.34 10.26
CA PHE A 113 -1.94 -19.74 10.65
C PHE A 113 -3.31 -20.39 10.58
N SER A 114 -3.34 -21.71 10.32
CA SER A 114 -4.52 -22.54 10.56
C SER A 114 -4.94 -22.48 12.04
N GLU A 115 -6.24 -22.55 12.31
CA GLU A 115 -6.86 -22.55 13.65
C GLU A 115 -6.15 -23.49 14.64
N ARG A 116 -5.64 -24.63 14.16
CA ARG A 116 -4.93 -25.62 14.98
C ARG A 116 -3.61 -25.10 15.57
N THR A 117 -2.90 -24.24 14.83
CA THR A 117 -1.65 -23.62 15.28
C THR A 117 -1.92 -22.41 16.16
N LEU A 118 -3.01 -21.68 15.90
CA LEU A 118 -3.53 -20.62 16.76
C LEU A 118 -3.90 -21.17 18.14
N ALA A 119 -4.64 -22.29 18.22
CA ALA A 119 -5.04 -22.91 19.49
C ALA A 119 -3.85 -23.32 20.38
N ARG A 120 -2.70 -23.68 19.78
CA ARG A 120 -1.46 -23.97 20.54
C ARG A 120 -0.78 -22.70 21.02
N ARG A 121 -0.72 -21.66 20.20
CA ARG A 121 -0.12 -20.35 20.55
C ARG A 121 -0.97 -19.55 21.52
N LEU A 122 -2.29 -19.77 21.56
CA LEU A 122 -3.21 -19.17 22.52
C LEU A 122 -2.86 -19.50 23.98
N LYS A 123 -2.09 -20.58 24.21
CA LYS A 123 -1.56 -20.93 25.54
C LYS A 123 -0.34 -20.09 25.94
N ASN A 124 0.30 -19.41 24.99
CA ASN A 124 1.49 -18.57 25.18
C ASN A 124 1.20 -17.15 24.62
N GLN A 125 0.25 -16.44 25.21
CA GLN A 125 -0.22 -15.15 24.72
C GLN A 125 0.84 -14.04 24.77
N ASP A 126 1.88 -14.22 25.58
CA ASP A 126 3.04 -13.31 25.69
C ASP A 126 4.00 -13.40 24.50
N GLN A 127 3.80 -14.37 23.60
CA GLN A 127 4.66 -14.51 22.42
C GLN A 127 4.42 -13.34 21.46
N ALA A 128 5.50 -12.61 21.15
CA ALA A 128 5.49 -11.56 20.15
C ALA A 128 5.20 -12.14 18.75
N LEU A 129 4.38 -11.40 18.00
CA LEU A 129 4.09 -11.61 16.59
C LEU A 129 5.27 -11.13 15.72
N THR A 130 5.33 -11.59 14.47
CA THR A 130 6.34 -11.06 13.54
C THR A 130 6.02 -9.60 13.19
N PRO A 131 7.01 -8.84 12.69
CA PRO A 131 6.77 -7.46 12.26
C PRO A 131 5.66 -7.33 11.22
N GLU A 132 5.58 -8.28 10.29
CA GLU A 132 4.54 -8.30 9.25
C GLU A 132 3.13 -8.56 9.83
N GLN A 133 3.03 -9.42 10.85
CA GLN A 133 1.75 -9.67 11.52
C GLN A 133 1.32 -8.49 12.38
N SER A 134 2.29 -7.85 13.01
CA SER A 134 2.04 -6.64 13.81
C SER A 134 1.59 -5.50 12.90
N ALA A 135 2.24 -5.32 11.74
CA ALA A 135 1.83 -4.34 10.73
C ALA A 135 0.41 -4.61 10.21
N ARG A 136 0.07 -5.88 9.93
CA ARG A 136 -1.30 -6.25 9.55
C ARG A 136 -2.31 -5.90 10.64
N ALA A 137 -2.04 -6.26 11.89
CA ALA A 137 -2.93 -5.90 13.01
C ALA A 137 -3.13 -4.37 13.11
N LEU A 138 -2.06 -3.60 12.90
CA LEU A 138 -2.11 -2.14 12.88
C LEU A 138 -3.01 -1.62 11.75
N HIS A 139 -2.90 -2.16 10.54
CA HIS A 139 -3.77 -1.77 9.41
C HIS A 139 -5.26 -1.96 9.72
N TYR A 140 -5.64 -3.10 10.32
CA TYR A 140 -7.03 -3.34 10.71
C TYR A 140 -7.54 -2.33 11.74
N ALA A 141 -6.73 -2.03 12.77
CA ALA A 141 -7.08 -1.05 13.79
C ALA A 141 -7.23 0.36 13.18
N GLN A 142 -6.26 0.79 12.37
CA GLN A 142 -6.25 2.12 11.76
C GLN A 142 -7.44 2.33 10.81
N VAL A 143 -7.76 1.35 9.96
CA VAL A 143 -8.88 1.48 9.02
C VAL A 143 -10.21 1.51 9.72
N LEU A 144 -10.42 0.67 10.75
CA LEU A 144 -11.68 0.69 11.49
C LEU A 144 -11.94 2.05 12.12
N GLU A 145 -10.92 2.62 12.76
CA GLU A 145 -11.06 3.94 13.36
C GLU A 145 -11.23 5.05 12.34
N LYS A 146 -10.52 4.98 11.21
CA LYS A 146 -10.71 5.93 10.11
C LYS A 146 -12.13 5.85 9.57
N ALA A 147 -12.65 4.64 9.37
CA ALA A 147 -14.02 4.42 8.94
C ALA A 147 -15.02 4.94 9.98
N GLU A 148 -14.75 4.76 11.28
CA GLU A 148 -15.57 5.32 12.37
C GLU A 148 -15.58 6.86 12.34
N ALA A 149 -14.43 7.48 12.12
CA ALA A 149 -14.31 8.94 12.01
C ALA A 149 -15.06 9.51 10.79
N VAL A 150 -15.00 8.81 9.65
CA VAL A 150 -15.64 9.27 8.40
C VAL A 150 -17.14 8.98 8.38
N LEU A 151 -17.56 7.80 8.84
CA LEU A 151 -18.98 7.38 8.84
C LEU A 151 -19.73 7.83 10.10
N GLY A 152 -19.02 8.26 11.13
CA GLY A 152 -19.57 8.86 12.36
C GLY A 152 -20.05 7.87 13.43
N SER A 153 -19.92 6.56 13.20
CA SER A 153 -20.27 5.54 14.19
C SER A 153 -19.52 4.24 13.96
N ARG A 154 -19.08 3.60 15.04
CA ARG A 154 -18.47 2.27 15.01
C ARG A 154 -19.34 1.22 14.34
N ALA A 155 -20.66 1.22 14.59
CA ALA A 155 -21.57 0.24 13.99
C ALA A 155 -21.63 0.37 12.46
N LEU A 156 -21.63 1.62 11.95
CA LEU A 156 -21.60 1.89 10.51
C LEU A 156 -20.25 1.53 9.89
N ALA A 157 -19.15 1.79 10.61
CA ALA A 157 -17.81 1.39 10.18
C ALA A 157 -17.67 -0.13 10.10
N GLU A 158 -18.12 -0.85 11.12
CA GLU A 158 -18.13 -2.30 11.14
C GLU A 158 -18.98 -2.88 9.99
N ASP A 159 -20.20 -2.36 9.78
CA ASP A 159 -21.04 -2.80 8.66
C ASP A 159 -20.36 -2.50 7.31
N TRP A 160 -19.90 -1.27 7.10
CA TRP A 160 -19.22 -0.88 5.86
C TRP A 160 -17.98 -1.72 5.54
N MET A 161 -17.15 -2.02 6.54
CA MET A 161 -15.96 -2.87 6.35
C MET A 161 -16.30 -4.29 5.89
N THR A 162 -17.52 -4.75 6.16
CA THR A 162 -18.00 -6.10 5.85
C THR A 162 -18.84 -6.18 4.57
N GLN A 163 -19.24 -5.03 4.02
CA GLN A 163 -20.00 -4.93 2.78
C GLN A 163 -19.05 -4.72 1.58
N PRO A 164 -19.40 -5.24 0.39
CA PRO A 164 -18.66 -4.94 -0.82
C PRO A 164 -18.79 -3.45 -1.17
N ALA A 165 -17.66 -2.77 -1.33
CA ALA A 165 -17.63 -1.34 -1.66
C ALA A 165 -17.50 -1.14 -3.17
N LEU A 166 -18.48 -0.48 -3.80
CA LEU A 166 -18.46 -0.22 -5.25
C LEU A 166 -17.22 0.56 -5.69
N GLY A 167 -16.70 1.47 -4.85
CA GLY A 167 -15.48 2.22 -5.15
C GLY A 167 -14.18 1.44 -4.99
N LEU A 168 -14.25 0.18 -4.53
CA LEU A 168 -13.15 -0.77 -4.45
C LEU A 168 -13.41 -1.96 -5.40
N ASP A 169 -14.03 -1.70 -6.55
CA ASP A 169 -14.40 -2.72 -7.55
C ASP A 169 -15.34 -3.83 -7.02
N GLY A 170 -16.08 -3.55 -5.93
CA GLY A 170 -16.98 -4.52 -5.30
C GLY A 170 -16.28 -5.50 -4.34
N GLU A 171 -15.00 -5.28 -4.05
CA GLU A 171 -14.28 -6.05 -3.03
C GLU A 171 -14.69 -5.65 -1.61
N VAL A 172 -14.52 -6.59 -0.68
CA VAL A 172 -14.83 -6.37 0.74
C VAL A 172 -13.62 -5.73 1.43
N PRO A 173 -13.75 -4.56 2.06
CA PRO A 173 -12.63 -3.87 2.70
C PRO A 173 -11.87 -4.75 3.69
N ILE A 174 -12.57 -5.52 4.54
CA ILE A 174 -11.95 -6.38 5.56
C ILE A 174 -11.01 -7.44 4.96
N ASP A 175 -11.24 -7.88 3.72
CA ASP A 175 -10.39 -8.86 3.05
C ASP A 175 -9.15 -8.22 2.43
N LEU A 176 -9.30 -7.00 1.91
CA LEU A 176 -8.22 -6.23 1.31
C LEU A 176 -7.14 -5.84 2.34
N LEU A 177 -7.50 -5.63 3.60
CA LEU A 177 -6.58 -5.24 4.68
C LEU A 177 -5.52 -6.31 5.01
N ALA A 178 -5.71 -7.55 4.55
CA ALA A 178 -4.67 -8.58 4.67
C ALA A 178 -3.41 -8.25 3.83
N ASN A 179 -3.51 -7.35 2.85
CA ASN A 179 -2.43 -6.94 1.96
C ASN A 179 -2.11 -5.44 2.16
N PRO A 180 -0.83 -5.03 2.28
CA PRO A 180 -0.45 -3.61 2.30
C PRO A 180 -1.03 -2.78 1.15
N VAL A 181 -1.10 -3.34 -0.06
CA VAL A 181 -1.69 -2.64 -1.22
C VAL A 181 -3.20 -2.41 -1.02
N GLY A 182 -3.89 -3.40 -0.45
CA GLY A 182 -5.31 -3.27 -0.14
C GLY A 182 -5.57 -2.25 0.96
N TYR A 183 -4.69 -2.16 1.96
CA TYR A 183 -4.74 -1.12 2.99
C TYR A 183 -4.68 0.30 2.39
N GLU A 184 -3.75 0.55 1.45
CA GLU A 184 -3.65 1.85 0.78
C GLU A 184 -4.93 2.18 -0.01
N LEU A 185 -5.46 1.23 -0.78
CA LEU A 185 -6.70 1.41 -1.55
C LEU A 185 -7.89 1.77 -0.66
N VAL A 186 -8.06 1.05 0.45
CA VAL A 186 -9.15 1.27 1.40
C VAL A 186 -9.00 2.63 2.09
N THR A 187 -7.78 2.99 2.48
CA THR A 187 -7.48 4.28 3.13
C THR A 187 -7.71 5.45 2.19
N ASP A 188 -7.27 5.34 0.94
CA ASP A 188 -7.50 6.35 -0.10
C ASP A 188 -9.00 6.51 -0.40
N PHE A 189 -9.75 5.40 -0.43
CA PHE A 189 -11.19 5.43 -0.62
C PHE A 189 -11.89 6.17 0.53
N LEU A 190 -11.52 5.88 1.79
CA LEU A 190 -12.05 6.57 2.97
C LEU A 190 -11.71 8.08 2.94
N HIS A 191 -10.52 8.46 2.50
CA HIS A 191 -10.17 9.88 2.32
C HIS A 191 -11.05 10.57 1.28
N ARG A 192 -11.30 9.93 0.14
CA ARG A 192 -12.20 10.51 -0.88
C ARG A 192 -13.61 10.67 -0.36
N LEU A 193 -14.07 9.73 0.47
CA LEU A 193 -15.39 9.77 1.10
C LEU A 193 -15.50 10.92 2.11
N GLU A 194 -14.44 11.18 2.89
CA GLU A 194 -14.35 12.31 3.83
C GLU A 194 -14.46 13.67 3.13
N PHE A 195 -13.75 13.84 2.01
CA PHE A 195 -13.74 15.12 1.27
C PHE A 195 -14.81 15.23 0.18
N GLY A 196 -15.65 14.20 0.01
CA GLY A 196 -16.71 14.17 -1.00
C GLY A 196 -16.20 14.28 -2.44
N VAL A 197 -14.97 13.81 -2.70
CA VAL A 197 -14.36 13.87 -4.04
C VAL A 197 -14.80 12.64 -4.84
N TYR A 198 -15.98 12.72 -5.45
CA TYR A 198 -16.50 11.77 -6.44
C TYR A 198 -17.36 12.46 -7.50
#